data_AF-A0A533WNK0-F1
#
_entry.id   AF-A0A533WNK0-F1
#
_cell.length_a   1.000
_cell.length_b   1.000
_cell.length_c   1.000
_cell.angle_alpha   90.00
_cell.angle_beta   90.00
_cell.angle_gamma   90.00
#
_symmetry.space_group_name_H-M   'P 1'
#
loop_
_entity.id
_entity.type
_entity.pdbx_description
1 polymer ?
#
loop_
_entity_poly.entity_id
_entity_poly.type
_entity_poly.pdbx_seq_one_letter_code
_entity_poly.pdbx_strand_id
1 'polypeptide(L)'
;MMFDIIIVIFARLFSDSYRFIDQYIIANILTFARGFEVAIFLTAAVIFFLIAVGITMRQVRRLPKSYSIKILDLDGRHATIDGLRQTFATCEAAQSYARYYSETYDRQYRFKVVGSAERTEWARRKNSLR
;
A
#
# COMPACT_ATOMS: atom_id res chain seq x y z
N MET A 1 -71.61 5.62 -27.66
CA MET A 1 -71.96 6.03 -26.27
C MET A 1 -71.33 5.16 -25.21
N MET A 2 -71.72 3.88 -25.03
CA MET A 2 -71.13 3.06 -23.95
C MET A 2 -69.63 2.77 -24.16
N PHE A 3 -69.21 2.51 -25.40
CA PHE A 3 -67.80 2.33 -25.76
C PHE A 3 -66.96 3.60 -25.56
N ASP A 4 -67.49 4.77 -25.90
CA ASP A 4 -66.80 6.05 -25.70
C ASP A 4 -66.56 6.31 -24.21
N ILE A 5 -67.54 5.98 -23.37
CA ILE A 5 -67.42 6.09 -21.91
C ILE A 5 -66.31 5.18 -21.38
N ILE A 6 -66.23 3.94 -21.87
CA ILE A 6 -65.18 2.98 -21.48
C ILE A 6 -63.80 3.50 -21.89
N ILE A 7 -63.66 4.03 -23.12
CA ILE A 7 -62.40 4.58 -23.62
C ILE A 7 -61.97 5.80 -22.80
N VAL A 8 -62.90 6.69 -22.45
CA VAL A 8 -62.61 7.88 -21.63
C VAL A 8 -62.19 7.50 -20.22
N ILE A 9 -62.87 6.55 -19.60
CA ILE A 9 -62.51 6.05 -18.25
C ILE A 9 -61.10 5.42 -18.29
N PHE A 10 -60.81 4.61 -19.31
CA PHE A 10 -59.50 3.99 -19.49
C PHE A 10 -58.40 5.03 -19.70
N ALA A 11 -58.63 6.02 -20.56
CA ALA A 11 -57.67 7.11 -20.80
C ALA A 11 -57.38 7.92 -19.52
N ARG A 12 -58.40 8.17 -18.70
CA ARG A 12 -58.24 8.89 -17.43
C ARG A 12 -57.38 8.11 -16.44
N LEU A 13 -57.73 6.84 -16.22
CA LEU A 13 -56.98 5.92 -15.35
C LEU A 13 -55.52 5.78 -15.78
N PHE A 14 -55.27 5.71 -17.09
CA PHE A 14 -53.92 5.64 -17.62
C PHE A 14 -53.14 6.93 -17.39
N SER A 15 -53.77 8.10 -17.57
CA SER A 15 -53.12 9.40 -17.33
C SER A 15 -52.75 9.60 -15.85
N ASP A 16 -53.62 9.18 -14.94
CA ASP A 16 -53.39 9.30 -13.49
C ASP A 16 -52.26 8.36 -13.05
N SER A 17 -52.25 7.13 -13.59
CA SER A 17 -51.18 6.17 -13.36
C SER A 17 -49.84 6.66 -13.89
N TYR A 18 -49.82 7.26 -15.09
CA TYR A 18 -48.60 7.80 -15.68
C TYR A 18 -48.05 8.96 -14.85
N ARG A 19 -48.91 9.85 -14.40
CA ARG A 19 -48.53 10.99 -13.56
C ARG A 19 -47.99 10.56 -12.20
N PHE A 20 -48.54 9.48 -11.62
CA PHE A 20 -48.02 8.86 -10.42
C PHE A 20 -46.61 8.29 -10.64
N ILE A 21 -46.39 7.54 -11.73
CA ILE A 21 -45.08 6.97 -12.08
C ILE A 21 -44.04 8.09 -12.29
N ASP A 22 -44.40 9.13 -13.03
CA ASP A 22 -43.50 10.25 -13.31
C ASP A 22 -43.08 10.99 -12.04
N GLN A 23 -44.06 11.35 -11.19
CA GLN A 23 -43.79 12.13 -9.98
C GLN A 23 -43.11 11.33 -8.86
N TYR A 24 -43.47 10.06 -8.67
CA TYR A 24 -42.95 9.28 -7.53
C TYR A 24 -41.78 8.37 -7.90
N ILE A 25 -41.76 7.80 -9.11
CA ILE A 25 -40.74 6.83 -9.50
C ILE A 25 -39.62 7.53 -10.26
N ILE A 26 -39.93 8.26 -11.33
CA ILE A 26 -38.90 8.88 -12.18
C ILE A 26 -38.17 9.98 -11.41
N ALA A 27 -38.88 10.86 -10.70
CA ALA A 27 -38.25 11.92 -9.92
C ALA A 27 -37.32 11.39 -8.82
N ASN A 28 -37.72 10.32 -8.12
CA ASN A 28 -36.89 9.70 -7.08
C ASN A 28 -35.67 8.99 -7.67
N ILE A 29 -35.82 8.28 -8.79
CA ILE A 29 -34.70 7.63 -9.48
C ILE A 29 -33.71 8.69 -9.99
N LEU A 30 -34.19 9.78 -10.57
CA LEU A 30 -33.33 10.85 -11.08
C LEU A 30 -32.58 11.57 -9.97
N THR A 31 -33.25 11.80 -8.83
CA THR A 31 -32.63 12.39 -7.63
C THR A 31 -31.59 11.46 -7.01
N PHE A 32 -31.90 10.16 -6.95
CA PHE A 32 -30.96 9.13 -6.50
C PHE A 32 -29.73 9.04 -7.42
N ALA A 33 -29.93 9.02 -8.75
CA ALA A 33 -28.84 8.97 -9.72
C ALA A 33 -27.89 10.18 -9.59
N ARG A 34 -28.43 11.39 -9.35
CA ARG A 34 -27.61 12.58 -9.08
C ARG A 34 -26.84 12.49 -7.77
N GLY A 35 -27.43 11.93 -6.71
CA GLY A 35 -26.75 11.71 -5.42
C GLY A 35 -25.69 10.60 -5.48
N PHE A 36 -25.81 9.68 -6.44
CA PHE A 36 -24.94 8.51 -6.57
C PHE A 36 -23.53 8.87 -7.04
N GLU A 37 -23.37 9.96 -7.80
CA GLU A 37 -22.05 10.41 -8.29
C GLU A 37 -21.08 10.67 -7.12
N VAL A 38 -21.54 11.44 -6.11
CA VAL A 38 -20.74 11.73 -4.92
C VAL A 38 -20.44 10.46 -4.12
N ALA A 39 -21.40 9.54 -4.02
CA ALA A 39 -21.21 8.26 -3.33
C ALA A 39 -20.17 7.38 -4.03
N ILE A 40 -20.14 7.35 -5.37
CA ILE A 40 -19.11 6.62 -6.14
C ILE A 40 -17.72 7.20 -5.85
N PHE A 41 -17.56 8.53 -5.92
CA PHE A 41 -16.26 9.15 -5.67
C PHE A 41 -15.78 8.91 -4.23
N LEU A 42 -16.68 9.02 -3.25
CA LEU A 42 -16.35 8.78 -1.84
C LEU A 42 -15.93 7.33 -1.61
N THR A 43 -16.68 6.37 -2.16
CA THR A 43 -16.35 4.95 -2.01
C THR A 43 -15.05 4.59 -2.72
N ALA A 44 -14.82 5.11 -3.93
CA ALA A 44 -13.56 4.93 -4.65
C ALA A 44 -12.37 5.51 -3.88
N ALA A 45 -12.51 6.71 -3.30
CA ALA A 45 -11.46 7.34 -2.50
C ALA A 45 -11.10 6.52 -1.26
N VAL A 46 -12.10 5.99 -0.54
CA VAL A 46 -11.90 5.13 0.63
C VAL A 46 -11.18 3.84 0.24
N ILE A 47 -11.61 3.19 -0.84
CA ILE A 47 -10.97 1.95 -1.33
C ILE A 47 -9.51 2.22 -1.73
N PHE A 48 -9.25 3.29 -2.49
CA PHE A 48 -7.90 3.67 -2.89
C PHE A 48 -7.01 3.92 -1.68
N PHE A 49 -7.52 4.63 -0.67
CA PHE A 49 -6.80 4.89 0.57
C PHE A 49 -6.46 3.59 1.31
N LEU A 50 -7.41 2.66 1.43
CA LEU A 50 -7.18 1.36 2.06
C LEU A 50 -6.11 0.54 1.32
N ILE A 51 -6.12 0.55 -0.02
CA ILE A 51 -5.11 -0.12 -0.82
C ILE A 51 -3.74 0.51 -0.58
N ALA A 52 -3.64 1.84 -0.61
CA ALA A 52 -2.39 2.56 -0.38
C ALA A 52 -1.80 2.26 1.02
N VAL A 53 -2.64 2.27 2.06
CA VAL A 53 -2.24 1.90 3.43
C VAL A 53 -1.81 0.43 3.49
N GLY A 54 -2.53 -0.47 2.83
CA GLY A 54 -2.17 -1.89 2.77
C GLY A 54 -0.80 -2.13 2.13
N ILE A 55 -0.50 -1.46 1.01
CA ILE A 55 0.79 -1.57 0.32
C ILE A 55 1.92 -1.00 1.19
N THR A 56 1.74 0.22 1.73
CA THR A 56 2.76 0.87 2.57
C THR A 56 3.05 0.05 3.83
N MET A 57 2.04 -0.47 4.51
CA MET A 57 2.23 -1.32 5.69
C MET A 57 2.94 -2.63 5.36
N ARG A 58 2.63 -3.23 4.20
CA ARG A 58 3.34 -4.42 3.70
C ARG A 58 4.80 -4.13 3.36
N GLN A 59 5.08 -2.94 2.81
CA GLN A 59 6.43 -2.49 2.52
C GLN A 59 7.22 -2.26 3.83
N VAL A 60 6.64 -1.57 4.82
CA VAL A 60 7.27 -1.35 6.14
C VAL A 60 7.66 -2.66 6.81
N ARG A 61 6.80 -3.68 6.76
CA ARG A 61 7.09 -5.02 7.30
C ARG A 61 8.25 -5.74 6.59
N ARG A 62 8.61 -5.33 5.37
CA ARG A 62 9.73 -5.89 4.61
C ARG A 62 11.05 -5.15 4.85
N LEU A 63 11.06 -4.01 5.57
CA LEU A 63 12.33 -3.36 5.90
C LEU A 63 13.13 -4.19 6.93
N PRO A 64 14.45 -4.31 6.75
CA PRO A 64 15.31 -4.91 7.75
C PRO A 64 15.25 -4.10 9.05
N LYS A 65 15.09 -4.78 10.19
CA LYS A 65 15.01 -4.16 11.52
C LYS A 65 16.34 -3.51 11.97
N SER A 66 17.45 -3.97 11.42
CA SER A 66 18.77 -3.45 11.74
C SER A 66 19.70 -3.60 10.53
N TYR A 67 20.74 -2.79 10.51
CA TYR A 67 21.74 -2.72 9.47
C TYR A 67 23.11 -2.97 10.09
N SER A 68 23.89 -3.85 9.49
CA SER A 68 25.26 -4.12 9.89
C SER A 68 26.25 -3.77 8.79
N ILE A 69 27.42 -3.26 9.16
CA ILE A 69 28.53 -2.97 8.27
C ILE A 69 29.43 -4.20 8.25
N LYS A 70 29.51 -4.86 7.10
CA LYS A 70 30.49 -5.92 6.86
C LYS A 70 31.80 -5.31 6.40
N ILE A 71 32.88 -5.71 7.06
CA ILE A 71 34.24 -5.33 6.71
C ILE A 71 34.85 -6.46 5.86
N LEU A 72 35.37 -6.11 4.70
CA LEU A 72 36.03 -7.01 3.77
C LEU A 72 37.48 -6.55 3.60
N ASP A 73 38.42 -7.48 3.62
CA ASP A 73 39.80 -7.26 3.22
C ASP A 73 39.90 -7.01 1.69
N LEU A 74 41.05 -6.55 1.20
CA LEU A 74 41.33 -6.38 -0.23
C LEU A 74 41.14 -7.67 -1.03
N ASP A 75 41.40 -8.82 -0.41
CA ASP A 75 41.18 -10.16 -0.97
C ASP A 75 39.70 -10.59 -0.94
N GLY A 76 38.79 -9.75 -0.47
CA GLY A 76 37.36 -10.06 -0.33
C GLY A 76 37.02 -11.00 0.83
N ARG A 77 37.98 -11.28 1.71
CA ARG A 77 37.78 -12.09 2.92
C ARG A 77 37.14 -11.25 4.03
N HIS A 78 36.33 -11.88 4.89
CA HIS A 78 35.74 -11.19 6.04
C HIS A 78 36.84 -10.82 7.04
N ALA A 79 36.96 -9.52 7.33
CA ALA A 79 37.85 -8.99 8.35
C ALA A 79 37.02 -8.49 9.54
N THR A 80 37.58 -8.54 10.74
CA THR A 80 37.01 -7.90 11.92
C THR A 80 38.06 -6.95 12.46
N ILE A 81 37.70 -5.67 12.56
CA ILE A 81 38.55 -4.66 13.19
C ILE A 81 37.95 -4.39 14.57
N ASP A 82 38.78 -4.59 15.60
CA ASP A 82 38.34 -4.46 16.98
C ASP A 82 38.07 -2.99 17.33
N GLY A 83 37.03 -2.75 18.14
CA GLY A 83 36.62 -1.40 18.57
C GLY A 83 35.71 -0.62 17.61
N LEU A 84 35.44 -1.15 16.40
CA LEU A 84 34.52 -0.51 15.46
C LEU A 84 33.07 -0.94 15.67
N ARG A 85 32.17 0.03 15.77
CA ARG A 85 30.73 -0.23 15.81
C ARG A 85 30.26 -0.67 14.43
N GLN A 86 29.76 -1.90 14.35
CA GLN A 86 29.31 -2.51 13.10
C GLN A 86 27.78 -2.59 12.99
N THR A 87 27.02 -2.45 14.08
CA THR A 87 25.55 -2.62 14.07
C THR A 87 24.82 -1.31 14.38
N PHE A 88 23.83 -1.00 13.54
CA PHE A 88 23.04 0.22 13.58
C PHE A 88 21.55 -0.08 13.39
N ALA A 89 20.70 0.77 13.98
CA ALA A 89 19.24 0.65 13.84
C ALA A 89 18.73 1.17 12.48
N THR A 90 19.38 2.18 11.91
CA THR A 90 18.96 2.83 10.66
C THR A 90 19.98 2.63 9.54
N CYS A 91 19.48 2.56 8.29
CA CYS A 91 20.32 2.42 7.10
C CYS A 91 21.25 3.63 6.92
N GLU A 92 20.71 4.83 7.18
CA GLU A 92 21.43 6.09 7.04
C GLU A 92 22.61 6.19 7.99
N ALA A 93 22.43 5.81 9.26
CA ALA A 93 23.53 5.74 10.21
C ALA A 93 24.59 4.73 9.75
N ALA A 94 24.17 3.52 9.31
CA ALA A 94 25.11 2.53 8.79
C ALA A 94 25.89 3.03 7.57
N GLN A 95 25.26 3.77 6.66
CA GLN A 95 25.94 4.37 5.50
C GLN A 95 26.91 5.48 5.89
N SER A 96 26.51 6.36 6.81
CA SER A 96 27.37 7.45 7.31
C SER A 96 28.65 6.90 7.95
N TYR A 97 28.50 5.93 8.86
CA TYR A 97 29.65 5.28 9.49
C TYR A 97 30.48 4.46 8.50
N ALA A 98 29.86 3.77 7.54
CA ALA A 98 30.60 3.04 6.51
C ALA A 98 31.47 3.97 5.66
N ARG A 99 30.97 5.17 5.32
CA ARG A 99 31.75 6.19 4.62
C ARG A 99 32.91 6.69 5.49
N TYR A 100 32.62 7.04 6.75
CA TYR A 100 33.64 7.49 7.70
C TYR A 100 34.76 6.45 7.89
N TYR A 101 34.42 5.18 8.06
CA TYR A 101 35.40 4.11 8.18
C TYR A 101 36.18 3.88 6.88
N SER A 102 35.51 3.96 5.73
CA SER A 102 36.18 3.84 4.44
C SER A 102 37.19 4.95 4.20
N GLU A 103 36.92 6.17 4.68
CA GLU A 103 37.85 7.30 4.61
C GLU A 103 39.01 7.13 5.62
N THR A 104 38.71 6.57 6.81
CA THR A 104 39.71 6.38 7.88
C THR A 104 40.71 5.27 7.56
N TYR A 105 40.23 4.14 7.01
CA TYR A 105 41.03 2.95 6.72
C TYR A 105 41.30 2.78 5.23
N ASP A 106 41.45 3.91 4.53
CA ASP A 106 41.56 3.98 3.07
C ASP A 106 42.50 2.90 2.50
N ARG A 107 42.03 2.22 1.46
CA ARG A 107 42.71 1.11 0.74
C ARG A 107 43.00 -0.18 1.52
N GLN A 108 42.78 -0.25 2.83
CA GLN A 108 43.00 -1.51 3.57
C GLN A 108 41.75 -2.37 3.65
N TYR A 109 40.59 -1.74 3.77
CA TYR A 109 39.32 -2.45 3.96
C TYR A 109 38.20 -1.86 3.11
N ARG A 110 37.27 -2.73 2.71
CA ARG A 110 36.02 -2.37 2.05
C ARG A 110 34.86 -2.52 3.03
N PHE A 111 34.16 -1.44 3.31
CA PHE A 111 32.99 -1.40 4.20
C PHE A 111 31.70 -1.50 3.38
N LYS A 112 30.88 -2.53 3.65
CA LYS A 112 29.60 -2.75 2.95
C LYS A 112 28.45 -2.81 3.94
N VAL A 113 27.46 -1.95 3.74
CA VAL A 113 26.22 -1.97 4.53
C VAL A 113 25.33 -3.13 4.08
N VAL A 114 24.85 -3.92 5.04
CA VAL A 114 23.95 -5.04 4.83
C VAL A 114 22.79 -4.93 5.81
N GLY A 115 21.55 -5.03 5.33
CA GLY A 115 20.39 -5.16 6.21
C GLY A 115 20.39 -6.54 6.86
N SER A 116 20.47 -6.62 8.19
CA SER A 116 20.24 -7.86 8.92
C SER A 116 18.73 -8.09 8.97
N ALA A 117 18.19 -8.70 7.94
CA ALA A 117 16.92 -9.39 8.09
C ALA A 117 17.20 -10.61 8.98
N GLU A 118 16.86 -10.50 10.26
CA GLU A 118 16.89 -11.56 11.28
C GLU A 118 16.35 -12.92 10.73
N ARG A 119 15.42 -12.84 9.76
CA ARG A 119 14.83 -13.97 9.04
C ARG A 119 15.80 -14.75 8.15
N THR A 120 16.85 -14.12 7.61
CA THR A 120 17.80 -14.74 6.67
C THR A 120 18.96 -15.45 7.37
N GLU A 121 19.36 -14.97 8.55
CA GLU A 121 20.39 -15.62 9.37
C GLU A 121 19.85 -16.87 10.08
N TRP A 122 18.60 -16.85 10.56
CA TRP A 122 17.91 -18.05 11.06
C TRP A 122 17.77 -19.12 9.96
N ALA A 123 17.41 -18.73 8.74
CA ALA A 123 17.31 -19.64 7.61
C ALA A 123 18.67 -20.23 7.18
N ARG A 124 19.75 -19.42 7.20
CA ARG A 124 21.10 -19.92 6.91
C ARG A 124 21.65 -20.84 8.00
N ARG A 125 21.48 -20.51 9.29
CA ARG A 125 21.91 -21.39 10.41
C ARG A 125 21.21 -22.75 10.36
N LYS A 126 19.93 -22.78 9.99
CA LYS A 126 19.17 -24.03 9.88
C LYS A 126 19.66 -24.93 8.73
N ASN A 127 20.18 -24.34 7.65
CA ASN A 127 20.76 -25.07 6.53
C ASN A 127 22.23 -25.43 6.70
N SER A 128 22.99 -24.80 7.60
CA SER A 128 24.38 -25.17 7.88
C SER A 128 24.54 -26.24 8.98
N LEU A 129 23.44 -26.60 9.65
CA LEU A 129 23.36 -27.64 10.67
C LEU A 129 22.75 -28.96 10.13
N ARG A 130 22.58 -29.05 8.81
CA ARG A 130 22.05 -30.20 8.08
C ARG A 130 23.10 -30.66 7.08
#